data_AF-A0A432K1K6-F1
#
_entry.id   AF-A0A432K1K6-F1
#
_cell.length_a   1.000
_cell.length_b   1.000
_cell.length_c   1.000
_cell.angle_alpha   90.00
_cell.angle_beta   90.00
_cell.angle_gamma   90.00
#
_symmetry.space_group_name_H-M   'P 1'
#
loop_
_entity.id
_entity.type
_entity.pdbx_description
1 polymer ?
#
loop_
_entity_poly.entity_id
_entity_poly.type
_entity_poly.pdbx_seq_one_letter_code
_entity_poly.pdbx_strand_id
1 'polypeptide(L)'
;MTHRTPRYEFRIFGLKEIDVFIESLKQQGEKGKVRQISEIYLMTAGNSENNIKIRNKLLDIKTLVRQENGLEQWNPAEVGTFPLAKDKIKNEIFPALGVEPPAFDREVYTLKQFMQELILVDPDIKVALTEKVRHAYDFADCICEYADVQINGAMLRTLA
;
A
#
# COMPACT_ATOMS: atom_id res chain seq x y z
N MET A 1 9.92 -12.19 -11.62
CA MET A 1 9.23 -11.63 -10.44
C MET A 1 10.03 -12.03 -9.21
N THR A 2 10.48 -11.07 -8.41
CA THR A 2 11.09 -11.34 -7.10
C THR A 2 9.98 -11.77 -6.15
N HIS A 3 9.72 -13.08 -6.04
CA HIS A 3 8.76 -13.61 -5.08
C HIS A 3 9.26 -13.33 -3.66
N ARG A 4 8.62 -12.41 -2.95
CA ARG A 4 8.79 -12.31 -1.50
C ARG A 4 7.80 -13.28 -0.87
N THR A 5 8.29 -14.07 0.10
CA THR A 5 7.44 -14.98 0.87
C THR A 5 6.28 -14.19 1.52
N PRO A 6 5.02 -14.63 1.36
CA PRO A 6 3.88 -14.03 2.05
C PRO A 6 4.09 -14.02 3.56
N ARG A 7 3.70 -12.92 4.22
CA ARG A 7 3.87 -12.75 5.67
C ARG A 7 2.54 -12.37 6.30
N TYR A 8 2.35 -12.81 7.53
CA TYR A 8 1.29 -12.29 8.37
C TYR A 8 1.63 -10.86 8.77
N GLU A 9 0.66 -9.97 8.60
CA GLU A 9 0.71 -8.58 9.00
C GLU A 9 -0.50 -8.31 9.90
N PHE A 10 -0.31 -7.44 10.88
CA PHE A 10 -1.35 -6.84 11.69
C PHE A 10 -1.07 -5.35 11.77
N ARG A 11 -2.12 -4.54 11.86
CA ARG A 11 -1.96 -3.09 12.03
C ARG A 11 -3.12 -2.50 12.78
N ILE A 12 -2.81 -1.64 13.72
CA ILE A 12 -3.78 -0.74 14.34
C ILE A 12 -3.53 0.70 13.91
N PHE A 13 -4.60 1.48 13.92
CA PHE A 13 -4.65 2.87 13.50
C PHE A 13 -5.21 3.69 14.66
N GLY A 14 -4.63 4.85 14.92
CA GLY A 14 -5.10 5.71 16.00
C GLY A 14 -4.34 7.03 16.05
N LEU A 15 -4.71 7.86 17.02
CA LEU A 15 -3.98 9.09 17.33
C LEU A 15 -3.22 8.88 18.63
N LYS A 16 -3.64 9.55 19.70
CA LYS A 16 -2.97 9.46 21.01
C LYS A 16 -3.28 8.15 21.73
N GLU A 17 -4.37 7.49 21.36
CA GLU A 17 -4.90 6.30 22.04
C GLU A 17 -3.96 5.09 21.89
N ILE A 18 -3.18 5.05 20.80
CA ILE A 18 -2.21 3.97 20.54
C ILE A 18 -0.80 4.28 21.05
N ASP A 19 -0.57 5.48 21.61
CA ASP A 19 0.76 5.91 22.05
C ASP A 19 1.31 5.01 23.15
N VAL A 20 0.45 4.48 24.04
CA VAL A 20 0.86 3.53 25.08
C VAL A 20 1.51 2.27 24.49
N PHE A 21 1.01 1.78 23.36
CA PHE A 21 1.58 0.61 22.68
C PHE A 21 2.87 0.96 21.92
N ILE A 22 2.93 2.17 21.35
CA ILE A 22 4.15 2.67 20.70
C ILE A 22 5.28 2.84 21.72
N GLU A 23 5.00 3.40 22.90
CA GLU A 23 5.99 3.53 23.97
C GLU A 23 6.46 2.17 24.50
N SER A 24 5.55 1.20 24.60
CA SER A 24 5.90 -0.19 24.91
C SER A 24 6.86 -0.79 23.88
N LEU A 25 6.59 -0.61 22.58
CA LEU A 25 7.50 -1.05 21.51
C LEU A 25 8.87 -0.35 21.61
N LYS A 26 8.91 0.95 21.88
CA LYS A 26 10.18 1.70 22.01
C LYS A 26 11.04 1.20 23.18
N GLN A 27 10.41 0.74 24.25
CA GLN A 27 11.11 0.24 25.45
C GLN A 27 11.62 -1.19 25.27
N GLN A 28 10.88 -2.03 24.55
CA GLN A 28 11.15 -3.47 24.47
C GLN A 28 11.80 -3.91 23.14
N GLY A 29 11.54 -3.19 22.05
CA GLY A 29 12.03 -3.50 20.72
C GLY A 29 13.42 -2.92 20.45
N GLU A 30 14.20 -3.63 19.63
CA GLU A 30 15.47 -3.13 19.12
C GLU A 30 15.21 -2.11 18.00
N LYS A 31 15.76 -0.90 18.13
CA LYS A 31 15.49 0.18 17.19
C LYS A 31 16.22 -0.04 15.86
N GLY A 32 15.45 -0.09 14.79
CA GLY A 32 15.92 -0.15 13.42
C GLY A 32 16.00 1.21 12.72
N LYS A 33 15.90 1.18 11.38
CA LYS A 33 16.00 2.38 10.53
C LYS A 33 14.72 3.21 10.57
N VAL A 34 14.88 4.53 10.57
CA VAL A 34 13.80 5.48 10.28
C VAL A 34 13.79 5.78 8.78
N ARG A 35 12.61 5.77 8.15
CA ARG A 35 12.46 6.06 6.72
C ARG A 35 11.30 7.00 6.46
N GLN A 36 11.51 7.98 5.59
CA GLN A 36 10.44 8.75 4.98
C GLN A 36 10.03 8.10 3.67
N ILE A 37 8.72 7.98 3.44
CA ILE A 37 8.19 7.25 2.29
C ILE A 37 6.95 8.00 1.79
N SER A 38 6.89 8.22 0.47
CA SER A 38 5.74 8.80 -0.21
C SER A 38 5.12 7.74 -1.13
N GLU A 39 3.81 7.50 -1.03
CA GLU A 39 3.11 6.51 -1.85
C GLU A 39 1.73 7.03 -2.27
N ILE A 40 1.26 6.58 -3.44
CA ILE A 40 -0.10 6.80 -3.92
C ILE A 40 -0.85 5.47 -3.82
N TYR A 41 -1.94 5.42 -3.06
CA TYR A 41 -2.84 4.27 -3.00
C TYR A 41 -4.03 4.46 -3.94
N LEU A 42 -4.40 3.39 -4.63
CA LEU A 42 -5.60 3.31 -5.46
C LEU A 42 -6.59 2.38 -4.77
N MET A 43 -7.82 2.84 -4.56
CA MET A 43 -8.84 2.12 -3.80
C MET A 43 -10.16 2.18 -4.54
N THR A 44 -10.97 1.14 -4.39
CA THR A 44 -12.33 1.05 -4.94
C THR A 44 -13.26 0.53 -3.87
N ALA A 45 -14.55 0.89 -3.95
CA ALA A 45 -15.53 0.42 -2.98
C ALA A 45 -15.66 -1.11 -3.04
N GLY A 46 -15.61 -1.78 -1.89
CA GLY A 46 -15.75 -3.24 -1.82
C GLY A 46 -14.48 -4.04 -2.13
N ASN A 47 -13.39 -3.40 -2.55
CA ASN A 47 -12.11 -4.08 -2.74
C ASN A 47 -11.39 -4.24 -1.39
N SER A 48 -11.49 -5.45 -0.85
CA SER A 48 -10.81 -5.86 0.39
C SER A 48 -9.69 -6.88 0.15
N GLU A 49 -9.56 -7.37 -1.09
CA GLU A 49 -8.62 -8.43 -1.43
C GLU A 49 -7.27 -7.89 -1.93
N ASN A 50 -7.23 -6.66 -2.46
CA ASN A 50 -6.02 -6.10 -3.06
C ASN A 50 -5.67 -4.72 -2.50
N ASN A 51 -4.40 -4.55 -2.11
CA ASN A 51 -3.80 -3.26 -1.83
C ASN A 51 -2.94 -2.83 -3.00
N ILE A 52 -3.35 -1.76 -3.69
CA ILE A 52 -2.69 -1.27 -4.91
C ILE A 52 -2.02 0.05 -4.59
N LYS A 53 -0.73 0.13 -4.86
CA LYS A 53 0.04 1.34 -4.57
C LYS A 53 1.14 1.62 -5.58
N ILE A 54 1.50 2.89 -5.67
CA ILE A 54 2.57 3.38 -6.52
C ILE A 54 3.60 4.08 -5.64
N ARG A 55 4.87 3.69 -5.78
CA ARG A 55 6.02 4.31 -5.11
C ARG A 55 7.19 4.38 -6.06
N ASN A 56 7.82 5.55 -6.20
CA ASN A 56 8.97 5.74 -7.11
C ASN A 56 8.70 5.20 -8.53
N LYS A 57 7.49 5.43 -9.05
CA LYS A 57 6.99 4.91 -10.35
C LYS A 57 6.85 3.38 -10.43
N LEU A 58 7.13 2.62 -9.38
CA LEU A 58 6.81 1.19 -9.30
C LEU A 58 5.38 1.04 -8.79
N LEU A 59 4.56 0.27 -9.51
CA LEU A 59 3.25 -0.17 -9.04
C LEU A 59 3.39 -1.58 -8.43
N ASP A 60 2.91 -1.69 -7.20
CA ASP A 60 2.86 -2.94 -6.43
C ASP A 60 1.40 -3.28 -6.13
N ILE A 61 1.07 -4.57 -6.19
CA ILE A 61 -0.20 -5.12 -5.72
C ILE A 61 0.11 -6.12 -4.61
N LYS A 62 -0.51 -5.97 -3.43
CA LYS A 62 -0.56 -7.03 -2.43
C LYS A 62 -1.94 -7.67 -2.44
N THR A 63 -1.98 -8.99 -2.60
CA THR A 63 -3.23 -9.76 -2.55
C THR A 63 -3.35 -10.49 -1.21
N LEU A 64 -4.52 -10.41 -0.60
CA LEU A 64 -4.86 -11.13 0.63
C LEU A 64 -4.92 -12.63 0.33
N VAL A 65 -4.14 -13.42 1.06
CA VAL A 65 -4.10 -14.88 0.92
C VAL A 65 -5.10 -15.53 1.87
N ARG A 66 -5.07 -15.12 3.14
CA ARG A 66 -5.97 -15.63 4.18
C ARG A 66 -5.91 -14.75 5.42
N GLN A 67 -6.92 -14.90 6.28
CA GLN A 67 -6.96 -14.33 7.61
C GLN A 67 -7.00 -15.45 8.65
N GLU A 68 -6.23 -15.31 9.72
CA GLU A 68 -6.15 -16.31 10.78
C GLU A 68 -5.85 -15.62 12.12
N ASN A 69 -6.72 -15.82 13.12
CA ASN A 69 -6.57 -15.25 14.47
C ASN A 69 -6.37 -13.72 14.49
N GLY A 70 -7.03 -13.00 13.58
CA GLY A 70 -6.89 -11.54 13.46
C GLY A 70 -5.64 -11.06 12.71
N LEU A 71 -4.82 -11.97 12.19
CA LEU A 71 -3.68 -11.67 11.33
C LEU A 71 -4.06 -11.86 9.86
N GLU A 72 -3.51 -11.03 8.99
CA GLU A 72 -3.73 -11.09 7.55
C GLU A 72 -2.46 -11.52 6.84
N GLN A 73 -2.51 -12.58 6.04
CA GLN A 73 -1.37 -12.99 5.23
C GLN A 73 -1.44 -12.34 3.84
N TRP A 74 -0.44 -11.54 3.50
CA TRP A 74 -0.41 -10.80 2.24
C TRP A 74 0.68 -11.32 1.30
N ASN A 75 0.34 -11.53 0.03
CA ASN A 75 1.28 -11.85 -1.04
C ASN A 75 1.63 -10.60 -1.86
N PRO A 76 2.85 -10.06 -1.77
CA PRO A 76 3.26 -8.90 -2.55
C PRO A 76 3.73 -9.29 -3.96
N ALA A 77 3.26 -8.56 -4.97
CA ALA A 77 3.69 -8.68 -6.35
C ALA A 77 4.10 -7.31 -6.91
N GLU A 78 5.34 -7.22 -7.40
CA GLU A 78 5.82 -6.08 -8.17
C GLU A 78 5.23 -6.20 -9.58
N VAL A 79 4.25 -5.34 -9.91
CA VAL A 79 3.60 -5.36 -11.22
C VAL A 79 4.56 -4.81 -12.25
N GLY A 80 5.01 -3.56 -12.08
CA GLY A 80 6.02 -2.97 -12.96
C GLY A 80 6.25 -1.49 -12.72
N THR A 81 7.30 -0.98 -13.37
CA THR A 81 7.69 0.43 -13.27
C THR A 81 7.17 1.21 -14.47
N PHE A 82 6.53 2.35 -14.23
CA PHE A 82 6.08 3.23 -15.32
C PHE A 82 7.25 3.72 -16.19
N PRO A 83 7.06 3.82 -17.51
CA PRO A 83 5.79 3.67 -18.22
C PRO A 83 5.31 2.20 -18.35
N LEU A 84 4.00 1.99 -18.32
CA LEU A 84 3.38 0.66 -18.39
C LEU A 84 2.61 0.47 -19.70
N ALA A 85 2.68 -0.72 -20.25
CA ALA A 85 1.89 -1.11 -21.42
C ALA A 85 0.40 -1.25 -21.07
N LYS A 86 -0.46 -0.94 -22.02
CA LYS A 86 -1.92 -1.10 -21.94
C LYS A 86 -2.33 -2.49 -21.49
N ASP A 87 -1.77 -3.54 -22.08
CA ASP A 87 -2.13 -4.91 -21.74
C ASP A 87 -1.87 -5.22 -20.27
N LYS A 88 -0.77 -4.69 -19.73
CA LYS A 88 -0.43 -4.86 -18.31
C LYS A 88 -1.43 -4.12 -17.41
N ILE A 89 -1.79 -2.89 -17.78
CA ILE A 89 -2.80 -2.11 -17.05
C ILE A 89 -4.16 -2.82 -17.08
N LYS A 90 -4.58 -3.27 -18.26
CA LYS A 90 -5.87 -3.94 -18.49
C LYS A 90 -5.96 -5.29 -17.80
N ASN A 91 -4.90 -6.09 -17.82
CA ASN A 91 -4.96 -7.49 -17.37
C ASN A 91 -4.49 -7.71 -15.93
N GLU A 92 -3.71 -6.79 -15.35
CA GLU A 92 -3.21 -6.93 -13.98
C GLU A 92 -3.79 -5.86 -13.03
N ILE A 93 -3.88 -4.59 -13.47
CA ILE A 93 -4.22 -3.47 -12.56
C ILE A 93 -5.74 -3.30 -12.40
N PHE A 94 -6.50 -3.22 -13.50
CA PHE A 94 -7.97 -3.07 -13.44
C PHE A 94 -8.68 -4.26 -12.78
N PRO A 95 -8.28 -5.53 -13.05
CA PRO A 95 -8.83 -6.67 -12.34
C PRO A 95 -8.56 -6.63 -10.84
N ALA A 96 -7.36 -6.19 -10.43
CA ALA A 96 -7.05 -6.03 -9.02
C ALA A 96 -7.83 -4.88 -8.37
N LEU A 97 -8.16 -3.83 -9.13
CA LEU A 97 -9.07 -2.76 -8.69
C LEU A 97 -10.52 -3.25 -8.59
N GLY A 98 -10.89 -4.33 -9.28
CA GLY A 98 -12.25 -4.85 -9.30
C GLY A 98 -13.24 -3.94 -10.04
N VAL A 99 -12.77 -3.14 -10.99
CA VAL A 99 -13.59 -2.26 -11.83
C VAL A 99 -13.31 -2.51 -13.30
N GLU A 100 -14.31 -2.24 -14.14
CA GLU A 100 -14.17 -2.43 -15.59
C GLU A 100 -13.14 -1.45 -16.17
N PRO A 101 -12.22 -1.92 -17.02
CA PRO A 101 -11.26 -1.03 -17.65
C PRO A 101 -11.95 -0.08 -18.66
N PRO A 102 -11.53 1.19 -18.74
CA PRO A 102 -12.03 2.11 -19.74
C PRO A 102 -11.51 1.74 -21.14
N ALA A 103 -11.96 2.48 -22.16
CA ALA A 103 -11.29 2.47 -23.44
C ALA A 103 -9.85 3.01 -23.30
N PHE A 104 -8.91 2.38 -23.99
CA PHE A 104 -7.51 2.80 -23.99
C PHE A 104 -7.13 3.41 -25.33
N ASP A 105 -6.71 4.67 -25.31
CA ASP A 105 -6.26 5.42 -26.48
C ASP A 105 -4.76 5.28 -26.76
N ARG A 106 -4.02 4.59 -25.89
CA ARG A 106 -2.56 4.42 -25.99
C ARG A 106 -2.15 2.98 -25.76
N GLU A 107 -1.04 2.60 -26.36
CA GLU A 107 -0.39 1.32 -26.09
C GLU A 107 0.52 1.35 -24.86
N VAL A 108 0.99 2.54 -24.47
CA VAL A 108 1.87 2.75 -23.32
C VAL A 108 1.48 4.03 -22.59
N TYR A 109 1.45 3.97 -21.25
CA TYR A 109 1.10 5.07 -20.37
C TYR A 109 2.27 5.42 -19.45
N THR A 110 2.69 6.68 -19.46
CA THR A 110 3.49 7.25 -18.36
C THR A 110 2.64 7.31 -17.08
N LEU A 111 3.28 7.45 -15.90
CA LEU A 111 2.56 7.64 -14.64
C LEU A 111 1.55 8.80 -14.72
N LYS A 112 1.94 9.92 -15.33
CA LYS A 112 1.05 11.08 -15.48
C LYS A 112 -0.18 10.76 -16.32
N GLN A 113 0.01 10.11 -17.47
CA GLN A 113 -1.09 9.72 -18.36
C GLN A 113 -1.99 8.67 -17.69
N PHE A 114 -1.41 7.65 -17.06
CA PHE A 114 -2.17 6.66 -16.30
C PHE A 114 -3.06 7.33 -15.24
N MET A 115 -2.50 8.25 -14.44
CA MET A 115 -3.28 8.94 -13.43
C MET A 115 -4.38 9.83 -14.03
N GLN A 116 -4.05 10.64 -15.06
CA GLN A 116 -4.97 11.65 -15.59
C GLN A 116 -6.01 11.12 -16.55
N GLU A 117 -5.70 10.07 -17.31
CA GLU A 117 -6.53 9.57 -18.41
C GLU A 117 -7.31 8.31 -18.01
N LEU A 118 -6.85 7.56 -16.99
CA LEU A 118 -7.47 6.28 -16.60
C LEU A 118 -7.99 6.27 -15.16
N ILE A 119 -7.23 6.81 -14.21
CA ILE A 119 -7.56 6.69 -12.78
C ILE A 119 -8.43 7.83 -12.27
N LEU A 120 -8.02 9.09 -12.45
CA LEU A 120 -8.71 10.24 -11.87
C LEU A 120 -10.03 10.58 -12.57
N VAL A 121 -10.28 9.99 -13.74
CA VAL A 121 -11.53 10.15 -14.50
C VAL A 121 -12.61 9.15 -14.06
N ASP A 122 -12.20 8.05 -13.43
CA ASP A 122 -13.12 7.01 -12.96
C ASP A 122 -13.65 7.40 -11.57
N PRO A 123 -14.97 7.65 -11.41
CA PRO A 123 -15.54 8.04 -10.14
C PRO A 123 -15.49 6.94 -9.08
N ASP A 124 -15.33 5.67 -9.47
CA ASP A 124 -15.30 4.53 -8.56
C ASP A 124 -13.91 4.29 -7.96
N ILE A 125 -12.87 4.87 -8.57
CA ILE A 125 -11.50 4.81 -8.06
C ILE A 125 -11.19 6.05 -7.20
N LYS A 126 -10.77 5.81 -5.97
CA LYS A 126 -10.29 6.82 -5.03
C LYS A 126 -8.78 6.76 -4.89
N VAL A 127 -8.17 7.94 -4.79
CA VAL A 127 -6.73 8.10 -4.65
C VAL A 127 -6.40 8.66 -3.26
N ALA A 128 -5.47 8.00 -2.58
CA ALA A 128 -4.91 8.47 -1.32
C ALA A 128 -3.41 8.72 -1.48
N LEU A 129 -3.00 9.98 -1.40
CA LEU A 129 -1.61 10.37 -1.25
C LEU A 129 -1.21 10.16 0.21
N THR A 130 -0.14 9.40 0.41
CA THR A 130 0.39 9.10 1.74
C THR A 130 1.83 9.57 1.87
N GLU A 131 2.11 10.33 2.91
CA GLU A 131 3.46 10.66 3.37
C GLU A 131 3.64 10.01 4.74
N LYS A 132 4.69 9.19 4.91
CA LYS A 132 4.91 8.47 6.16
C LYS A 132 6.34 8.60 6.66
N VAL A 133 6.48 8.81 7.96
CA VAL A 133 7.73 8.65 8.71
C VAL A 133 7.61 7.38 9.52
N ARG A 134 8.40 6.38 9.15
CA ARG A 134 8.29 5.02 9.67
C ARG A 134 9.50 4.67 10.51
N HIS A 135 9.25 4.26 11.74
CA HIS A 135 10.26 3.84 12.71
C HIS A 135 10.20 2.32 12.81
N ALA A 136 11.20 1.64 12.23
CA ALA A 136 11.29 0.18 12.31
C ALA A 136 11.89 -0.26 13.64
N TYR A 137 11.43 -1.41 14.12
CA TYR A 137 11.91 -2.12 15.29
C TYR A 137 11.95 -3.63 14.99
N ASP A 138 12.78 -4.35 15.73
CA ASP A 138 12.76 -5.81 15.77
C ASP A 138 12.41 -6.25 17.20
N PHE A 139 11.46 -7.17 17.35
CA PHE A 139 11.04 -7.72 18.63
C PHE A 139 10.69 -9.20 18.48
N ALA A 140 11.37 -10.08 19.22
CA ALA A 140 11.16 -11.53 19.18
C ALA A 140 11.14 -12.10 17.74
N ASP A 141 12.13 -11.73 16.92
CA ASP A 141 12.26 -12.10 15.49
C ASP A 141 11.12 -11.63 14.57
N CYS A 142 10.24 -10.76 15.08
CA CYS A 142 9.21 -10.08 14.31
C CYS A 142 9.63 -8.65 13.97
N ILE A 143 9.35 -8.25 12.74
CA ILE A 143 9.47 -6.85 12.33
C ILE A 143 8.27 -6.10 12.89
N CYS A 144 8.54 -5.12 13.74
CA CYS A 144 7.53 -4.21 14.26
C CYS A 144 7.82 -2.80 13.73
N GLU A 145 6.80 -1.96 13.61
CA GLU A 145 6.97 -0.57 13.22
C GLU A 145 5.83 0.29 13.75
N TYR A 146 6.15 1.52 14.10
CA TYR A 146 5.14 2.57 14.13
C TYR A 146 5.42 3.61 13.05
N ALA A 147 4.37 4.26 12.57
CA ALA A 147 4.51 5.32 11.59
C ALA A 147 3.57 6.48 11.88
N ASP A 148 4.09 7.69 11.76
CA ASP A 148 3.28 8.88 11.54
C ASP A 148 2.92 8.94 10.04
N VAL A 149 1.64 8.99 9.71
CA VAL A 149 1.13 8.93 8.34
C VAL A 149 0.20 10.10 8.08
N GLN A 150 0.50 10.88 7.06
CA GLN A 150 -0.41 11.87 6.51
C GLN A 150 -1.11 11.29 5.29
N ILE A 151 -2.44 11.24 5.30
CA ILE A 151 -3.30 10.74 4.22
C ILE A 151 -4.12 11.92 3.68
N ASN A 152 -3.85 12.36 2.45
CA ASN A 152 -4.51 13.51 1.82
C ASN A 152 -4.56 14.76 2.73
N GLY A 153 -3.51 14.97 3.54
CA GLY A 153 -3.42 16.08 4.49
C GLY A 153 -3.83 15.75 5.93
N ALA A 154 -4.64 14.70 6.16
CA ALA A 154 -5.06 14.28 7.48
C ALA A 154 -4.01 13.41 8.17
N MET A 155 -3.74 13.66 9.44
CA MET A 155 -2.68 12.98 10.19
C MET A 155 -3.23 11.80 11.00
N LEU A 156 -2.54 10.66 10.98
CA LEU A 156 -2.86 9.47 11.76
C LEU A 156 -1.61 8.61 12.06
N ARG A 157 -1.57 7.93 13.21
CA ARG A 157 -0.49 6.99 13.55
C ARG A 157 -0.91 5.55 13.33
N THR A 158 0.09 4.72 13.05
CA THR A 158 -0.09 3.28 12.93
C THR A 158 0.95 2.54 13.76
N LEU A 159 0.59 1.34 14.22
CA LEU A 159 1.50 0.37 14.83
C LEU A 159 1.26 -0.99 14.17
N ALA A 160 2.33 -1.68 13.83
CA ALA A 160 2.35 -3.01 13.23
C ALA A 160 3.44 -3.88 13.86
#